data_AF-A0AAV0Y094-F1
#
_entry.id   AF-A0AAV0Y094-F1
#
_cell.length_a   1.000
_cell.length_b   1.000
_cell.length_c   1.000
_cell.angle_alpha   90.00
_cell.angle_beta   90.00
_cell.angle_gamma   90.00
#
_symmetry.space_group_name_H-M   'P 1'
#
loop_
_entity.id
_entity.type
_entity.pdbx_description
1 polymer ?
#
loop_
_entity_poly.entity_id
_entity_poly.type
_entity_poly.pdbx_seq_one_letter_code
_entity_poly.pdbx_strand_id
1 'polypeptide(L)'
;MDEPKIIALMEYLSSSDSEEDIEIIEHILSKKKNIIPKINNYITDVVHAYTDPQFKGSFRMERCTAYYVVKMFEESIFFPKNNLSDPTITSENHILSFIWFSANKCSLRDVSERFGIGLTTQFRINNRVMDFLVSISSKFINFNEGSVGLSQEFQKVSGMPGVIGCIDGSSIPIRIPAHKISIIL
;
A
#
# COMPACT_ATOMS: atom_id res chain seq x y z
N MET A 1 9.43 21.79 0.32
CA MET A 1 8.93 22.17 -1.02
C MET A 1 10.13 21.92 -1.90
N ASP A 2 9.97 21.26 -3.04
CA ASP A 2 11.14 20.97 -3.88
C ASP A 2 11.80 22.30 -4.27
N GLU A 3 13.13 22.35 -4.30
CA GLU A 3 13.92 23.54 -4.63
C GLU A 3 13.38 24.34 -5.84
N PRO A 4 12.97 23.71 -6.96
CA PRO A 4 12.37 24.45 -8.08
C PRO A 4 11.02 25.10 -7.75
N LYS A 5 10.21 24.51 -6.88
CA LYS A 5 8.93 25.09 -6.43
C LYS A 5 9.15 26.28 -5.49
N ILE A 6 10.26 26.30 -4.73
CA ILE A 6 10.64 27.44 -3.90
C ILE A 6 11.05 28.62 -4.77
N ILE A 7 11.87 28.37 -5.80
CA ILE A 7 12.33 29.41 -6.74
C ILE A 7 11.14 30.04 -7.47
N ALA A 8 10.22 29.23 -8.00
CA ALA A 8 9.02 29.74 -8.66
C ALA A 8 8.14 30.59 -7.74
N LEU A 9 8.05 30.23 -6.46
CA LEU A 9 7.27 31.00 -5.47
C LEU A 9 7.97 32.32 -5.09
N MET A 10 9.30 32.32 -4.99
CA MET A 10 10.11 33.53 -4.75
C MET A 10 10.08 34.51 -5.92
N GLU A 11 10.06 33.99 -7.15
CA GLU A 11 9.88 34.80 -8.36
C GLU A 11 8.49 35.44 -8.38
N TYR A 12 7.44 34.68 -8.04
CA TYR A 12 6.08 35.21 -7.91
C TYR A 12 5.98 36.30 -6.84
N LEU A 13 6.56 36.08 -5.64
CA LEU A 13 6.63 37.07 -4.57
C LEU A 13 7.29 38.39 -5.02
N SER A 14 8.35 38.28 -5.83
CA SER A 14 9.07 39.46 -6.32
C SER A 14 8.27 40.23 -7.38
N SER A 15 7.24 39.61 -7.97
CA SER A 15 6.39 40.19 -9.02
C SER A 15 4.98 40.58 -8.55
N SER A 16 4.61 40.19 -7.32
CA SER A 16 3.28 40.43 -6.77
C SER A 16 3.28 41.70 -5.92
N ASP A 17 2.42 42.65 -6.28
CA ASP A 17 2.19 43.89 -5.50
C ASP A 17 1.01 43.75 -4.51
N SER A 18 0.41 42.56 -4.43
CA SER A 18 -0.71 42.24 -3.56
C SER A 18 -0.22 41.83 -2.17
N GLU A 19 -0.48 42.68 -1.16
CA GLU A 19 -0.09 42.42 0.24
C GLU A 19 -0.72 41.13 0.79
N GLU A 20 -1.97 40.82 0.41
CA GLU A 20 -2.64 39.57 0.82
C GLU A 20 -1.95 38.31 0.25
N ASP A 21 -1.50 38.36 -1.02
CA ASP A 21 -0.81 37.23 -1.65
C ASP A 21 0.59 37.02 -1.04
N ILE A 22 1.27 38.11 -0.67
CA ILE A 22 2.58 38.07 0.00
C ILE A 22 2.44 37.42 1.38
N GLU A 23 1.46 37.84 2.19
CA GLU A 23 1.24 37.28 3.54
C GLU A 23 0.91 35.78 3.49
N ILE A 24 0.07 35.34 2.54
CA ILE A 24 -0.29 33.92 2.37
C ILE A 24 0.94 33.10 2.00
N ILE A 25 1.76 33.59 1.07
CA ILE A 25 2.96 32.89 0.61
C ILE A 25 4.02 32.85 1.71
N GLU A 26 4.23 33.95 2.43
CA GLU A 26 5.14 34.01 3.58
C GLU A 26 4.68 33.06 4.70
N HIS A 27 3.37 32.93 4.93
CA HIS A 27 2.79 31.93 5.82
C HIS A 27 3.03 30.48 5.34
N ILE A 28 3.02 30.23 4.02
CA ILE A 28 3.34 28.92 3.43
C ILE A 28 4.83 28.59 3.56
N LEU A 29 5.72 29.58 3.37
CA LEU A 29 7.17 29.43 3.46
C LEU A 29 7.66 29.29 4.91
N SER A 30 7.02 30.00 5.85
CA SER A 30 7.36 29.97 7.28
C SER A 30 6.96 28.66 7.98
N LYS A 31 6.06 27.86 7.40
CA LYS A 31 5.77 26.51 7.88
C LYS A 31 6.98 25.61 7.69
N LYS A 32 7.79 25.45 8.75
CA LYS A 32 8.77 24.36 8.87
C LYS A 32 8.07 23.03 8.60
N LYS A 33 8.36 22.44 7.44
CA LYS A 33 7.91 21.08 7.16
C LYS A 33 8.63 20.16 8.15
N ASN A 34 7.87 19.42 8.95
CA ASN A 34 8.41 18.30 9.69
C ASN A 34 8.78 17.21 8.66
N ILE A 35 10.05 17.22 8.23
CA ILE A 35 10.58 16.22 7.33
C ILE A 35 10.73 14.93 8.14
N ILE A 36 9.92 13.94 7.83
CA ILE A 36 10.06 12.60 8.39
C ILE A 36 11.00 11.83 7.45
N PRO A 37 12.18 11.40 7.91
CA PRO A 37 13.09 10.58 7.11
C PRO A 37 12.40 9.27 6.69
N LYS A 38 12.72 8.79 5.48
CA LYS A 38 12.18 7.54 4.93
C LYS A 38 13.32 6.74 4.30
N ILE A 39 13.05 5.46 4.06
CA ILE A 39 13.98 4.63 3.30
C ILE A 39 13.89 5.04 1.84
N ASN A 40 15.00 5.50 1.29
CA ASN A 40 15.11 5.84 -0.12
C ASN A 40 15.36 4.56 -0.93
N ASN A 41 14.80 4.50 -2.14
CA ASN A 41 15.07 3.45 -3.14
C ASN A 41 14.89 2.00 -2.65
N TYR A 42 14.02 1.76 -1.66
CA TYR A 42 13.83 0.41 -1.09
C TYR A 42 13.52 -0.66 -2.15
N ILE A 43 12.72 -0.33 -3.16
CA ILE A 43 12.40 -1.28 -4.24
C ILE A 43 13.65 -1.61 -5.05
N THR A 44 14.33 -0.58 -5.57
CA THR A 44 15.47 -0.72 -6.46
C THR A 44 16.68 -1.34 -5.77
N ASP A 45 16.96 -0.93 -4.53
CA ASP A 45 18.18 -1.30 -3.81
C ASP A 45 18.00 -2.62 -3.03
N VAL A 46 16.77 -2.95 -2.61
CA VAL A 46 16.49 -4.12 -1.74
C VAL A 46 15.61 -5.15 -2.43
N VAL A 47 14.42 -4.77 -2.91
CA VAL A 47 13.45 -5.74 -3.45
C VAL A 47 13.94 -6.40 -4.74
N HIS A 48 14.60 -5.63 -5.61
CA HIS A 48 15.21 -6.17 -6.84
C HIS A 48 16.41 -7.07 -6.53
N ALA A 49 17.09 -6.87 -5.41
CA ALA A 49 18.23 -7.69 -4.99
C ALA A 49 17.83 -9.02 -4.31
N TYR A 50 16.56 -9.19 -3.90
CA TYR A 50 16.10 -10.45 -3.32
C TYR A 50 16.22 -11.61 -4.31
N THR A 51 16.53 -12.80 -3.80
CA THR A 51 16.22 -14.06 -4.49
C THR A 51 14.72 -14.35 -4.43
N ASP A 52 14.21 -15.25 -5.26
CA ASP A 52 12.77 -15.59 -5.24
C ASP A 52 12.29 -16.15 -3.89
N PRO A 53 13.03 -17.03 -3.19
CA PRO A 53 12.65 -17.44 -1.83
C PRO A 53 12.60 -16.28 -0.83
N GLN A 54 13.54 -15.32 -0.92
CA GLN A 54 13.55 -14.14 -0.05
C GLN A 54 12.37 -13.21 -0.35
N PHE A 55 12.05 -13.02 -1.63
CA PHE A 55 10.88 -12.25 -2.06
C PHE A 55 9.62 -12.91 -1.53
N LYS A 56 9.44 -14.21 -1.77
CA LYS A 56 8.28 -14.97 -1.28
C LYS A 56 8.15 -14.92 0.23
N GLY A 57 9.25 -15.03 0.97
CA GLY A 57 9.24 -14.89 2.43
C GLY A 57 8.78 -13.51 2.89
N SER A 58 9.18 -12.45 2.19
CA SER A 58 8.87 -11.06 2.56
C SER A 58 7.46 -10.61 2.15
N PHE A 59 7.01 -11.03 0.97
CA PHE A 59 5.75 -10.62 0.36
C PHE A 59 4.64 -11.67 0.48
N ARG A 60 4.94 -12.88 0.99
CA ARG A 60 4.02 -14.05 1.05
C ARG A 60 3.39 -14.40 -0.30
N MET A 61 4.04 -14.02 -1.40
CA MET A 61 3.58 -14.19 -2.77
C MET A 61 4.78 -14.48 -3.68
N GLU A 62 4.59 -15.33 -4.70
CA GLU A 62 5.61 -15.55 -5.72
C GLU A 62 5.92 -14.25 -6.47
N ARG A 63 7.21 -14.02 -6.78
CA ARG A 63 7.65 -12.82 -7.50
C ARG A 63 6.91 -12.68 -8.83
N CYS A 64 6.87 -13.72 -9.63
CA CYS A 64 6.20 -13.69 -10.93
C CYS A 64 4.71 -13.31 -10.82
N THR A 65 4.00 -13.80 -9.80
CA THR A 65 2.61 -13.43 -9.53
C THR A 65 2.48 -11.97 -9.12
N ALA A 66 3.34 -11.48 -8.22
CA ALA A 66 3.31 -10.07 -7.81
C ALA A 66 3.51 -9.14 -9.01
N TYR A 67 4.51 -9.41 -9.87
CA TYR A 67 4.77 -8.59 -11.06
C TYR A 67 3.73 -8.75 -12.17
N TYR A 68 3.06 -9.90 -12.24
CA TYR A 68 1.88 -10.04 -13.09
C TYR A 68 0.75 -9.10 -12.66
N VAL A 69 0.50 -8.99 -11.35
CA VAL A 69 -0.48 -8.03 -10.80
C VAL A 69 -0.02 -6.58 -11.01
N VAL A 70 1.28 -6.28 -10.88
CA VAL A 70 1.86 -4.95 -11.23
C VAL A 70 1.49 -4.56 -12.65
N LYS A 71 1.74 -5.43 -13.62
CA LYS A 71 1.45 -5.17 -15.03
C LYS A 71 -0.05 -4.97 -15.28
N MET A 72 -0.89 -5.84 -14.72
CA MET A 72 -2.35 -5.69 -14.83
C MET A 72 -2.84 -4.37 -14.22
N PHE A 73 -2.27 -3.95 -13.09
CA PHE A 73 -2.63 -2.70 -12.44
C PHE A 73 -2.22 -1.50 -13.30
N GLU A 74 -1.01 -1.50 -13.84
CA GLU A 74 -0.48 -0.44 -14.72
C GLU A 74 -1.35 -0.22 -15.97
N GLU A 75 -1.85 -1.30 -16.56
CA GLU A 75 -2.72 -1.25 -17.73
C GLU A 75 -4.15 -0.79 -17.37
N SER A 76 -4.56 -0.94 -16.11
CA SER A 76 -5.92 -0.66 -15.64
C SER A 76 -6.26 0.85 -15.60
N ILE A 77 -7.56 1.14 -15.50
CA ILE A 77 -8.07 2.50 -15.27
C ILE A 77 -7.76 3.05 -13.87
N PHE A 78 -7.39 2.18 -12.93
CA PHE A 78 -7.16 2.56 -11.54
C PHE A 78 -5.77 3.19 -11.37
N PHE A 79 -4.79 2.80 -12.18
CA PHE A 79 -3.47 3.39 -12.14
C PHE A 79 -3.52 4.86 -12.59
N PRO A 80 -3.05 5.81 -11.77
CA PRO A 80 -3.07 7.22 -12.13
C PRO A 80 -2.04 7.50 -13.23
N LYS A 81 -2.47 7.42 -14.49
CA LYS A 81 -1.67 7.80 -15.66
C LYS A 81 -1.52 9.32 -15.63
N ASN A 82 -0.34 9.83 -15.31
CA ASN A 82 -0.09 11.26 -15.28
C ASN A 82 -0.14 11.85 -16.69
N ASN A 83 -0.89 12.94 -16.86
CA ASN A 83 -0.84 13.73 -18.08
C ASN A 83 0.31 14.76 -18.06
N LEU A 84 0.74 15.34 -16.93
CA LEU A 84 1.91 16.23 -16.87
C LEU A 84 2.46 16.38 -15.43
N SER A 85 3.79 16.25 -15.28
CA SER A 85 4.64 16.97 -14.30
C SER A 85 4.82 16.54 -12.82
N ASP A 86 4.44 15.32 -12.40
CA ASP A 86 4.86 14.77 -11.09
C ASP A 86 5.51 13.40 -11.30
N PRO A 87 6.61 13.02 -10.59
CA PRO A 87 7.11 11.66 -10.64
C PRO A 87 6.03 10.76 -10.03
N THR A 88 5.27 10.12 -10.91
CA THR A 88 4.19 9.23 -10.51
C THR A 88 4.80 8.07 -9.76
N ILE A 89 4.28 7.80 -8.56
CA ILE A 89 4.60 6.57 -7.83
C ILE A 89 4.31 5.41 -8.78
N THR A 90 5.30 4.56 -9.04
CA THR A 90 5.21 3.50 -10.04
C THR A 90 4.10 2.51 -9.72
N SER A 91 3.59 1.81 -10.75
CA SER A 91 2.67 0.68 -10.58
C SER A 91 3.26 -0.39 -9.65
N GLU A 92 4.57 -0.62 -9.78
CA GLU A 92 5.35 -1.50 -8.91
C GLU A 92 5.26 -1.08 -7.44
N ASN A 93 5.48 0.20 -7.12
CA ASN A 93 5.41 0.67 -5.74
C ASN A 93 3.99 0.59 -5.18
N HIS A 94 2.97 0.87 -5.99
CA HIS A 94 1.57 0.70 -5.57
C HIS A 94 1.28 -0.75 -5.12
N ILE A 95 1.61 -1.72 -5.97
CA ILE A 95 1.29 -3.13 -5.71
C ILE A 95 2.19 -3.71 -4.63
N LEU A 96 3.51 -3.48 -4.67
CA LEU A 96 4.42 -4.06 -3.68
C LEU A 96 4.20 -3.49 -2.27
N SER A 97 3.91 -2.19 -2.13
CA SER A 97 3.59 -1.61 -0.82
C SER A 97 2.27 -2.15 -0.27
N PHE A 98 1.27 -2.35 -1.14
CA PHE A 98 0.00 -2.97 -0.77
C PHE A 98 0.16 -4.45 -0.36
N ILE A 99 0.93 -5.24 -1.13
CA ILE A 99 1.21 -6.63 -0.77
C ILE A 99 1.95 -6.69 0.56
N TRP A 100 2.95 -5.82 0.77
CA TRP A 100 3.65 -5.76 2.05
C TRP A 100 2.70 -5.46 3.21
N PHE A 101 1.82 -4.47 3.05
CA PHE A 101 0.83 -4.08 4.05
C PHE A 101 -0.16 -5.20 4.38
N SER A 102 -0.67 -5.92 3.36
CA SER A 102 -1.66 -6.98 3.52
C SER A 102 -1.05 -8.30 4.01
N ALA A 103 0.17 -8.62 3.56
CA ALA A 103 0.86 -9.82 3.96
C ALA A 103 1.40 -9.71 5.39
N ASN A 104 1.93 -8.55 5.78
CA ASN A 104 2.60 -8.36 7.07
C ASN A 104 1.68 -7.62 8.05
N LYS A 105 1.60 -8.09 9.30
CA LYS A 105 0.88 -7.40 10.40
C LYS A 105 1.61 -6.11 10.80
N CYS A 106 1.60 -5.11 9.92
CA CYS A 106 2.34 -3.87 10.06
C CYS A 106 1.41 -2.66 9.98
N SER A 107 1.87 -1.52 10.52
CA SER A 107 1.10 -0.29 10.45
C SER A 107 1.29 0.39 9.10
N LEU A 108 0.32 1.23 8.71
CA LEU A 108 0.43 2.04 7.49
C LEU A 108 1.68 2.95 7.52
N ARG A 109 2.10 3.38 8.72
CA ARG A 109 3.30 4.19 8.94
C ARG A 109 4.56 3.42 8.56
N ASP A 110 4.69 2.17 9.00
CA ASP A 110 5.85 1.33 8.69
C ASP A 110 6.00 1.13 7.18
N VAL A 111 4.89 0.91 6.48
CA VAL A 111 4.87 0.75 5.02
C VAL A 111 5.23 2.06 4.33
N SER A 112 4.63 3.17 4.77
CA SER A 112 4.89 4.51 4.25
C SER A 112 6.39 4.89 4.36
N GLU A 113 7.01 4.65 5.51
CA GLU A 113 8.42 4.93 5.74
C GLU A 113 9.34 4.01 4.93
N ARG A 114 8.99 2.73 4.82
CA ARG A 114 9.77 1.73 4.07
C ARG A 114 9.75 1.95 2.56
N PHE A 115 8.59 2.29 1.99
CA PHE A 115 8.44 2.45 0.55
C PHE A 115 8.67 3.90 0.07
N GLY A 116 9.08 4.81 0.96
CA GLY A 116 9.34 6.21 0.64
C GLY A 116 8.08 7.05 0.38
N ILE A 117 6.89 6.51 0.63
CA ILE A 117 5.60 7.14 0.31
C ILE A 117 5.11 8.00 1.48
N GLY A 118 4.35 9.07 1.24
CA GLY A 118 3.69 9.84 2.32
C GLY A 118 2.51 9.08 2.92
N LEU A 119 2.25 9.19 4.22
CA LEU A 119 1.23 8.38 4.90
C LEU A 119 -0.16 8.47 4.24
N THR A 120 -0.63 9.69 3.96
CA THR A 120 -1.90 9.93 3.25
C THR A 120 -1.89 9.35 1.84
N THR A 121 -0.75 9.42 1.15
CA THR A 121 -0.59 8.82 -0.18
C THR A 121 -0.63 7.30 -0.11
N GLN A 122 0.02 6.68 0.88
CA GLN A 122 -0.04 5.23 1.10
C GLN A 122 -1.48 4.75 1.35
N PHE A 123 -2.25 5.50 2.15
CA PHE A 123 -3.68 5.20 2.36
C PHE A 123 -4.44 5.20 1.03
N ARG A 124 -4.24 6.23 0.19
CA ARG A 124 -4.88 6.34 -1.13
C ARG A 124 -4.45 5.22 -2.08
N ILE A 125 -3.18 4.81 -2.04
CA ILE A 125 -2.65 3.68 -2.78
C ILE A 125 -3.38 2.40 -2.37
N ASN A 126 -3.50 2.14 -1.07
CA ASN A 126 -4.16 0.94 -0.58
C ASN A 126 -5.61 0.85 -1.07
N ASN A 127 -6.39 1.93 -0.95
CA ASN A 127 -7.78 1.93 -1.43
C ASN A 127 -7.87 1.70 -2.94
N ARG A 128 -7.01 2.35 -3.72
CA ARG A 128 -6.98 2.20 -5.18
C ARG A 128 -6.61 0.77 -5.61
N VAL A 129 -5.61 0.18 -4.96
CA VAL A 129 -5.22 -1.21 -5.24
C VAL A 129 -6.34 -2.16 -4.82
N MET A 130 -7.01 -1.91 -3.69
CA MET A 130 -8.19 -2.68 -3.27
C MET A 130 -9.30 -2.62 -4.32
N ASP A 131 -9.68 -1.43 -4.79
CA ASP A 131 -10.73 -1.27 -5.81
C ASP A 131 -10.38 -2.02 -7.11
N PHE A 132 -9.11 -1.93 -7.53
CA PHE A 132 -8.61 -2.69 -8.66
C PHE A 132 -8.73 -4.21 -8.43
N LEU A 133 -8.27 -4.72 -7.29
CA LEU A 133 -8.33 -6.15 -6.97
C LEU A 133 -9.78 -6.66 -6.92
N VAL A 134 -10.70 -5.88 -6.35
CA VAL A 134 -12.13 -6.17 -6.35
C VAL A 134 -12.67 -6.24 -7.78
N SER A 135 -12.29 -5.30 -8.65
CA SER A 135 -12.75 -5.29 -10.05
C SER A 135 -12.34 -6.52 -10.86
N ILE A 136 -11.18 -7.12 -10.57
CA ILE A 136 -10.68 -8.32 -11.26
C ILE A 136 -11.01 -9.61 -10.50
N SER A 137 -11.56 -9.52 -9.29
CA SER A 137 -11.73 -10.66 -8.38
C SER A 137 -12.53 -11.80 -8.99
N SER A 138 -13.63 -11.52 -9.70
CA SER A 138 -14.49 -12.53 -10.33
C SER A 138 -13.79 -13.36 -11.41
N LYS A 139 -12.71 -12.84 -12.01
CA LYS A 139 -11.89 -13.57 -12.98
C LYS A 139 -11.04 -14.66 -12.34
N PHE A 140 -10.63 -14.48 -11.08
CA PHE A 140 -9.69 -15.36 -10.39
C PHE A 140 -10.33 -16.15 -9.23
N ILE A 141 -11.33 -15.56 -8.58
CA ILE A 141 -12.07 -16.13 -7.46
C ILE A 141 -13.41 -16.62 -8.00
N ASN A 142 -13.39 -17.79 -8.63
CA ASN A 142 -14.58 -18.45 -9.16
C ASN A 142 -14.64 -19.87 -8.60
N PHE A 143 -15.76 -20.19 -7.94
CA PHE A 143 -16.02 -21.48 -7.28
C PHE A 143 -17.05 -22.34 -8.04
N ASN A 144 -17.42 -21.94 -9.25
CA ASN A 144 -18.48 -22.60 -10.03
C ASN A 144 -18.03 -23.95 -10.61
N GLU A 145 -16.73 -24.13 -10.87
CA GLU A 145 -16.18 -25.35 -11.45
C GLU A 145 -15.30 -26.10 -10.43
N GLY A 146 -15.45 -27.43 -10.35
CA GLY A 146 -14.59 -28.29 -9.52
C GLY A 146 -14.83 -28.26 -8.00
N SER A 147 -15.74 -27.41 -7.50
CA SER A 147 -16.01 -27.26 -6.06
C SER A 147 -16.54 -28.54 -5.39
N VAL A 148 -17.30 -29.36 -6.10
CA VAL A 148 -17.76 -30.67 -5.58
C VAL A 148 -16.58 -31.63 -5.37
N GLY A 149 -15.67 -31.71 -6.34
CA GLY A 149 -14.48 -32.56 -6.26
C GLY A 149 -13.54 -32.09 -5.14
N LEU A 150 -13.25 -30.80 -5.09
CA LEU A 150 -12.46 -30.17 -4.03
C LEU A 150 -13.05 -30.41 -2.64
N SER A 151 -14.38 -30.28 -2.50
CA SER A 151 -15.08 -30.55 -1.24
C SER A 151 -14.91 -32.01 -0.81
N GLN A 152 -15.03 -32.96 -1.73
CA GLN A 152 -14.83 -34.37 -1.43
C GLN A 152 -13.37 -34.69 -1.06
N GLU A 153 -12.40 -34.12 -1.76
CA GLU A 153 -10.98 -34.29 -1.44
C GLU A 153 -10.62 -33.67 -0.09
N PHE A 154 -11.11 -32.46 0.18
CA PHE A 154 -10.92 -31.80 1.46
C PHE A 154 -11.59 -32.57 2.60
N GLN A 155 -12.79 -33.10 2.38
CA GLN A 155 -13.49 -33.94 3.35
C GLN A 155 -12.72 -35.24 3.65
N LYS A 156 -12.06 -35.86 2.65
CA LYS A 156 -11.22 -37.04 2.89
C LYS A 156 -10.06 -36.76 3.86
N VAL A 157 -9.53 -35.55 3.84
CA VAL A 157 -8.40 -35.14 4.70
C VAL A 157 -8.85 -34.58 6.04
N SER A 158 -9.89 -33.74 6.04
CA SER A 158 -10.34 -32.98 7.22
C SER A 158 -11.54 -33.58 7.97
N GLY A 159 -12.32 -34.44 7.31
CA GLY A 159 -13.62 -34.92 7.79
C GLY A 159 -14.77 -33.92 7.66
N MET A 160 -14.53 -32.69 7.20
CA MET A 160 -15.54 -31.63 7.13
C MET A 160 -16.29 -31.66 5.79
N PRO A 161 -17.61 -31.93 5.78
CA PRO A 161 -18.39 -31.95 4.55
C PRO A 161 -18.64 -30.53 4.02
N GLY A 162 -18.62 -30.36 2.71
CA GLY A 162 -19.00 -29.09 2.05
C GLY A 162 -17.93 -28.00 2.10
N VAL A 163 -16.70 -28.32 2.54
CA VAL A 163 -15.60 -27.35 2.66
C VAL A 163 -14.65 -27.52 1.49
N ILE A 164 -14.44 -26.47 0.70
CA ILE A 164 -13.53 -26.48 -0.47
C ILE A 164 -12.13 -25.92 -0.15
N GLY A 165 -11.95 -25.41 1.06
CA GLY A 165 -10.70 -24.83 1.55
C GLY A 165 -10.90 -24.08 2.87
N CYS A 166 -9.80 -23.78 3.55
CA CYS A 166 -9.80 -22.99 4.78
C CYS A 166 -8.95 -21.73 4.58
N ILE A 167 -9.45 -20.61 5.08
CA ILE A 167 -8.71 -19.36 5.20
C ILE A 167 -8.34 -19.21 6.68
N ASP A 168 -7.05 -19.02 6.96
CA ASP A 168 -6.51 -18.94 8.33
C ASP A 168 -7.15 -17.76 9.11
N GLY A 169 -7.33 -17.99 10.41
CA GLY A 169 -7.93 -17.06 11.36
C GLY A 169 -8.25 -17.77 12.68
N SER A 170 -7.29 -17.84 13.60
CA SER A 170 -7.56 -18.30 14.96
C SER A 170 -8.20 -17.18 15.78
N SER A 171 -9.53 -17.24 15.98
CA SER A 171 -10.21 -16.43 16.98
C SER A 171 -9.94 -17.01 18.36
N ILE A 172 -9.07 -16.36 19.13
CA ILE A 172 -8.81 -16.73 20.52
C ILE A 172 -9.74 -15.88 21.40
N PRO A 173 -10.76 -16.46 22.04
CA PRO A 173 -11.58 -15.72 22.99
C PRO A 173 -10.73 -15.34 24.21
N ILE A 174 -10.32 -14.07 24.28
CA ILE A 174 -9.64 -13.52 25.45
C ILE A 174 -10.72 -13.12 26.46
N ARG A 175 -10.71 -13.75 27.64
CA ARG A 175 -11.51 -13.25 28.77
C ARG A 175 -10.99 -11.87 29.17
N ILE A 176 -11.90 -10.94 29.41
CA ILE A 176 -11.56 -9.62 29.96
C ILE A 176 -10.73 -9.83 31.24
N PRO A 177 -9.57 -9.17 31.40
CA PRO A 177 -8.79 -9.24 32.63
C PRO A 177 -9.67 -8.92 33.85
N ALA A 178 -9.56 -9.73 34.91
CA ALA A 178 -10.39 -9.58 36.12
C ALA A 178 -10.23 -8.21 36.82
N HIS A 179 -9.11 -7.53 36.57
CA HIS A 179 -8.83 -6.20 37.10
C HIS A 179 -8.54 -5.22 35.96
N LYS A 180 -9.35 -4.17 35.87
CA LYS A 180 -9.10 -3.01 35.02
C LYS A 180 -7.94 -2.22 35.64
N ILE A 181 -6.75 -2.29 35.03
CA ILE A 181 -5.65 -1.41 35.40
C ILE A 181 -6.01 -0.04 34.83
N SER A 182 -6.41 0.91 35.69
CA SER A 182 -6.51 2.32 35.30
C SER A 182 -5.09 2.84 35.05
N ILE A 183 -4.64 2.78 33.81
CA ILE A 183 -3.46 3.53 33.39
C ILE A 183 -3.90 5.00 33.34
N ILE A 184 -3.47 5.76 34.33
CA ILE A 184 -3.48 7.23 34.28
C ILE A 184 -2.36 7.58 33.30
N LEU A 185 -2.73 8.00 32.09
CA LEU A 185 -1.87 8.79 31.21
C LEU A 185 -1.99 10.27 31.61
#